data_AF-A0A7V1BRA4-F1
#
_entry.id   AF-A0A7V1BRA4-F1
#
_cell.length_a   1.000
_cell.length_b   1.000
_cell.length_c   1.000
_cell.angle_alpha   90.00
_cell.angle_beta   90.00
_cell.angle_gamma   90.00
#
_symmetry.space_group_name_H-M   'P 1'
#
loop_
_entity.id
_entity.type
_entity.pdbx_description
1 polymer ?
#
loop_
_entity_poly.entity_id
_entity_poly.type
_entity_poly.pdbx_seq_one_letter_code
_entity_poly.pdbx_strand_id
1 'polypeptide(L)' 'AKDASRRPATPASWHPDLYVNAAHGSRGLVSCPLSGELVAAWITGEPLPLPRDLAEAVHPGRFLLRNLIRGTGSGKPAQT' A
#
# COMPACT_ATOMS: atom_id res chain seq x y z
N ALA A 1 -22.39 -3.72 -0.76
CA ALA A 1 -22.19 -2.82 -1.92
C ALA A 1 -20.69 -2.54 -2.08
N LYS A 2 -20.14 -2.71 -3.29
CA LYS A 2 -18.75 -2.32 -3.61
C LYS A 2 -18.74 -0.80 -3.82
N ASP A 3 -17.96 -0.07 -3.03
CA ASP A 3 -17.91 1.38 -3.07
C ASP A 3 -16.49 1.86 -2.73
N ALA A 4 -15.78 2.34 -3.76
CA ALA A 4 -14.43 2.86 -3.65
C ALA A 4 -14.37 4.35 -3.32
N SER A 5 -15.53 5.03 -3.28
CA SER A 5 -15.62 6.45 -2.93
C SER A 5 -15.72 6.69 -1.42
N ARG A 6 -15.93 5.63 -0.62
CA ARG A 6 -15.99 5.71 0.84
C ARG A 6 -14.69 6.27 1.42
N ARG A 7 -14.83 7.38 2.14
CA ARG A 7 -13.75 8.02 2.89
C ARG A 7 -13.87 7.63 4.38
N PRO A 8 -12.87 6.93 4.95
CA PRO A 8 -12.84 6.69 6.38
C PRO A 8 -12.83 8.00 7.17
N ALA A 9 -13.53 8.05 8.31
CA ALA A 9 -13.52 9.21 9.19
C ALA A 9 -12.14 9.41 9.87
N THR A 10 -11.45 8.30 10.16
CA THR A 10 -10.11 8.30 10.74
C THR A 10 -9.09 7.97 9.65
N PRO A 11 -8.01 8.76 9.49
CA PRO A 11 -6.93 8.42 8.56
C PRO A 11 -6.21 7.13 9.01
N ALA A 12 -5.54 6.47 8.05
CA ALA A 12 -4.69 5.33 8.38
C ALA A 12 -3.51 5.79 9.26
N SER A 13 -3.26 5.06 10.35
CA SER A 13 -2.10 5.31 11.21
C SER A 13 -0.84 4.78 10.52
N TRP A 14 0.07 5.68 10.16
CA TRP A 14 1.37 5.35 9.57
C TRP A 14 2.48 5.58 10.60
N HIS A 15 3.49 4.72 10.58
CA HIS A 15 4.71 4.99 11.33
C HIS A 15 5.55 6.02 10.55
N PRO A 16 5.98 7.12 11.19
CA PRO A 16 6.80 8.13 10.52
C PRO A 16 8.16 7.52 10.10
N ASP A 17 8.63 7.93 8.94
CA ASP A 17 9.93 7.56 8.35
C ASP A 17 10.18 6.05 8.17
N LEU A 18 9.13 5.23 8.27
CA LEU A 18 9.20 3.79 8.07
C LEU A 18 8.72 3.39 6.67
N TYR A 19 9.63 2.82 5.90
CA TYR A 19 9.37 2.28 4.57
C TYR A 19 9.74 0.80 4.52
N VAL A 20 9.07 0.03 3.67
CA VAL A 20 9.31 -1.41 3.54
C VAL A 20 9.39 -1.84 2.09
N ASN A 21 10.47 -2.56 1.75
CA ASN A 21 10.63 -3.29 0.49
C ASN A 21 10.87 -4.76 0.83
N ALA A 22 9.80 -5.57 0.81
CA ALA A 22 9.84 -6.93 1.31
C ALA A 22 8.84 -7.83 0.55
N ALA A 23 8.74 -9.10 0.98
CA ALA A 23 7.80 -10.09 0.44
C ALA A 23 8.01 -10.43 -1.06
N HIS A 24 9.25 -10.41 -1.54
CA HIS A 24 9.57 -10.74 -2.94
C HIS A 24 9.61 -12.24 -3.28
N GLY A 25 9.54 -13.12 -2.28
CA GLY A 25 9.61 -14.58 -2.48
C GLY A 25 10.91 -15.04 -3.15
N SER A 26 10.87 -16.17 -3.86
CA SER A 26 12.04 -16.77 -4.54
C SER A 26 12.54 -16.00 -5.77
N ARG A 27 11.77 -15.03 -6.26
CA ARG A 27 12.10 -14.20 -7.45
C ARG A 27 12.49 -12.78 -7.05
N GLY A 28 13.07 -12.62 -5.86
CA GLY A 28 13.46 -11.32 -5.33
C GLY A 28 14.50 -10.60 -6.17
N LEU A 29 15.45 -11.32 -6.77
CA LEU A 29 16.47 -10.71 -7.62
C LEU A 29 15.89 -9.98 -8.84
N VAL A 30 14.69 -10.37 -9.29
CA VAL A 30 14.03 -9.73 -10.44
C VAL A 30 13.21 -8.51 -10.01
N SER A 31 12.50 -8.60 -8.87
CA SER A 31 11.53 -7.57 -8.47
C SER A 31 12.06 -6.53 -7.50
N CYS A 32 13.01 -6.90 -6.63
CA CYS A 32 13.56 -6.05 -5.57
C CYS A 32 14.20 -4.75 -6.09
N PRO A 33 14.96 -4.73 -7.21
CA PRO A 33 15.55 -3.49 -7.69
C PRO A 33 14.48 -2.45 -8.09
N LEU A 34 13.49 -2.86 -8.89
CA LEU A 34 12.45 -1.97 -9.38
C LEU A 34 11.52 -1.47 -8.27
N SER A 35 11.21 -2.31 -7.27
CA SER A 35 10.44 -1.88 -6.10
C SER A 35 11.25 -1.05 -5.11
N GLY A 36 12.57 -1.24 -5.07
CA GLY A 36 13.49 -0.38 -4.34
C GLY A 36 13.45 1.05 -4.87
N GLU A 37 13.52 1.22 -6.20
CA GLU A 37 13.34 2.51 -6.86
C GLU A 37 11.98 3.14 -6.57
N LEU A 38 10.91 2.34 -6.54
CA LEU A 38 9.58 2.83 -6.15
C LEU A 38 9.57 3.39 -4.72
N VAL A 39 10.23 2.71 -3.78
CA VAL A 39 10.37 3.18 -2.39
C VAL A 39 11.21 4.44 -2.32
N ALA A 40 12.32 4.51 -3.06
CA ALA A 40 13.16 5.71 -3.14
C ALA A 40 12.35 6.91 -3.66
N ALA A 41 11.57 6.74 -4.73
CA ALA A 41 10.71 7.80 -5.27
C ALA A 41 9.66 8.28 -4.26
N TRP A 42 9.09 7.39 -3.44
CA TRP A 42 8.18 7.80 -2.35
C TRP A 42 8.88 8.55 -1.21
N ILE A 43 10.13 8.20 -0.92
CA ILE A 43 10.93 8.89 0.11
C ILE A 43 11.32 10.29 -0.38
N THR A 44 11.74 10.42 -1.64
CA THR A 44 12.26 11.67 -2.20
C THR A 44 11.17 12.57 -2.81
N GLY A 45 9.97 12.05 -3.04
CA GLY A 45 8.90 12.78 -3.72
C GLY A 45 9.10 12.90 -5.23
N GLU A 46 9.93 12.03 -5.82
CA GLU A 46 10.16 11.99 -7.26
C GLU A 46 9.00 11.34 -8.03
N PRO A 47 8.90 11.56 -9.35
CA PRO A 47 7.95 10.83 -10.18
C PRO A 47 8.09 9.30 -10.03
N LEU A 48 6.97 8.60 -9.95
CA LEU A 48 6.99 7.15 -9.77
C LEU A 48 7.62 6.46 -11.00
N PRO A 49 8.48 5.45 -10.81
CA PRO A 49 9.10 4.71 -11.90
C PRO A 49 8.11 3.73 -12.58
N LEU A 50 6.84 3.72 -12.14
CA LEU A 50 5.82 2.77 -12.54
C LEU A 50 4.48 3.48 -12.77
N PRO A 51 3.60 2.92 -13.60
CA PRO A 51 2.19 3.29 -13.65
C PRO A 51 1.53 3.23 -12.26
N ARG A 52 0.57 4.13 -12.04
CA ARG A 52 -0.11 4.30 -10.75
C ARG A 52 -0.79 3.02 -10.25
N ASP A 53 -1.48 2.32 -11.14
CA ASP A 53 -2.17 1.06 -10.83
C ASP A 53 -1.20 -0.02 -10.33
N LEU A 54 0.01 -0.09 -10.91
CA LEU A 54 1.05 -1.02 -10.47
C LEU A 54 1.64 -0.61 -9.11
N ALA A 55 1.89 0.69 -8.88
CA ALA A 55 2.34 1.20 -7.59
C ALA A 55 1.31 0.90 -6.47
N GLU A 56 0.02 1.06 -6.76
CA GLU A 56 -1.07 0.72 -5.84
C GLU A 56 -1.20 -0.79 -5.63
N ALA A 57 -0.91 -1.61 -6.66
CA ALA A 57 -0.94 -3.06 -6.58
C ALA A 57 0.15 -3.66 -5.68
N VAL A 58 1.22 -2.92 -5.41
CA VAL A 58 2.30 -3.34 -4.48
C VAL A 58 2.24 -2.63 -3.13
N HIS A 59 1.37 -1.62 -2.98
CA HIS A 59 1.20 -0.89 -1.72
C HIS A 59 0.88 -1.84 -0.54
N PRO A 60 1.48 -1.64 0.65
CA PRO A 60 1.29 -2.53 1.80
C PRO A 60 -0.19 -2.62 2.23
N GLY A 61 -0.94 -1.53 2.14
CA GLY A 61 -2.36 -1.46 2.48
C GLY A 61 -3.33 -2.06 1.45
N ARG A 62 -2.86 -2.61 0.33
CA ARG A 62 -3.74 -3.00 -0.81
C ARG A 62 -4.87 -3.98 -0.47
N PHE A 63 -4.64 -4.89 0.47
CA PHE A 63 -5.66 -5.87 0.88
C PHE A 63 -6.71 -5.25 1.79
N LEU A 64 -6.29 -4.41 2.73
CA LEU A 64 -7.20 -3.67 3.61
C LEU A 64 -8.09 -2.73 2.79
N LEU A 65 -7.49 -1.98 1.86
CA LEU A 65 -8.22 -1.11 0.94
C LEU A 65 -9.22 -1.91 0.09
N ARG A 66 -8.80 -3.04 -0.48
CA ARG A 66 -9.69 -3.92 -1.27
C ARG A 66 -10.87 -4.44 -0.44
N ASN A 67 -10.65 -4.81 0.82
CA ASN A 67 -11.70 -5.27 1.72
C ASN A 67 -12.67 -4.14 2.08
N LEU A 68 -12.15 -2.93 2.31
CA LEU A 68 -12.96 -1.74 2.56
C LEU A 68 -13.85 -1.41 1.35
N ILE A 69 -13.28 -1.39 0.15
CA ILE A 69 -14.02 -1.16 -1.10
C ILE A 69 -15.14 -2.19 -1.26
N ARG A 70 -14.86 -3.46 -0.99
CA ARG A 70 -15.86 -4.55 -1.11
C ARG A 70 -16.90 -4.56 0.01
N GLY A 71 -16.66 -3.84 1.10
CA GLY A 71 -17.49 -3.90 2.31
C GLY A 71 -17.34 -5.21 3.08
N THR A 72 -16.21 -5.91 2.93
CA THR A 72 -15.91 -7.19 3.61
C THR A 72 -15.03 -6.99 4.85
N GLY A 73 -14.60 -5.76 5.15
CA GLY A 73 -13.85 -5.43 6.36
C GLY A 73 -14.76 -5.29 7.58
N SER A 74 -15.20 -6.40 8.16
CA SER A 74 -15.84 -6.41 9.48
C SER A 74 -14.78 -6.57 10.57
N GLY A 75 -14.36 -5.47 11.17
CA GLY A 75 -13.52 -5.46 12.37
C GLY A 75 -13.76 -4.17 13.13
N LYS A 76 -14.31 -4.28 14.34
CA LYS A 76 -14.35 -3.17 15.31
C LYS A 76 -12.95 -2.54 15.39
N PRO A 77 -12.80 -1.21 15.44
CA PRO A 77 -11.51 -0.62 15.75
C PRO A 77 -11.09 -1.11 17.14
N ALA A 78 -9.91 -1.74 17.22
CA ALA A 78 -9.27 -1.99 18.50
C ALA A 78 -8.95 -0.62 19.11
N GLN A 79 -9.59 -0.33 20.24
CA GLN A 79 -9.23 0.79 21.11
C GLN A 79 -7.90 0.43 21.78
N THR A 80 -6.82 1.12 21.41
CA THR A 80 -5.59 1.26 22.21
C THR A 80 -4.99 2.62 21.93
#